data_AF-H3H506-F1
#
_entry.id   AF-H3H506-F1
#
_cell.length_a   1.000
_cell.length_b   1.000
_cell.length_c   1.000
_cell.angle_alpha   90.00
_cell.angle_beta   90.00
_cell.angle_gamma   90.00
#
_symmetry.space_group_name_H-M   'P 1'
#
loop_
_entity.id
_entity.type
_entity.pdbx_description
1 polymer ?
#
loop_
_entity_poly.entity_id
_entity_poly.type
_entity_poly.pdbx_seq_one_letter_code
_entity_poly.pdbx_strand_id
1 'polypeptide(L)'
;MERQTDTSAGTPADGTRASNSAAEIARATPMAAIVEDPPLELTQRTRAMYRELKPRALYDLSGAKSPGSLEEMTGYFRRFRALRGKSLTGVSHDALQRSWCAMIVRWNRMHQEGSNFVAWLTSREEVVGEHSLSELRARVCKNAWESDHDCYVHVREGCTSCESSE
;
A
#
# COMPACT_ATOMS: atom_id res chain seq x y z
N MET A 1 -69.45 -10.86 -43.26
CA MET A 1 -69.72 -9.43 -43.44
C MET A 1 -68.43 -8.75 -43.82
N GLU A 2 -68.56 -7.80 -44.73
CA GLU A 2 -67.55 -7.34 -45.65
C GLU A 2 -66.38 -6.53 -45.07
N ARG A 3 -65.34 -6.60 -45.89
CA ARG A 3 -64.18 -5.76 -46.12
C ARG A 3 -64.49 -4.24 -46.23
N GLN A 4 -63.40 -3.46 -46.27
CA GLN A 4 -63.20 -2.15 -46.94
C GLN A 4 -63.16 -0.89 -46.04
N THR A 5 -61.98 -0.30 -45.79
CA THR A 5 -61.25 0.75 -46.58
C THR A 5 -61.94 2.12 -46.47
N ASP A 6 -61.31 3.29 -46.35
CA ASP A 6 -59.97 3.73 -46.70
C ASP A 6 -59.78 5.20 -46.23
N THR A 7 -58.51 5.63 -46.16
CA THR A 7 -58.03 6.94 -46.68
C THR A 7 -58.25 8.28 -45.92
N SER A 8 -57.11 8.76 -45.38
CA SER A 8 -56.44 10.06 -45.57
C SER A 8 -56.81 11.38 -44.88
N ALA A 9 -55.70 11.98 -44.41
CA ALA A 9 -55.25 13.37 -44.54
C ALA A 9 -55.83 14.47 -43.63
N GLY A 10 -54.94 15.08 -42.84
CA GLY A 10 -55.18 16.35 -42.15
C GLY A 10 -54.14 16.68 -41.06
N THR A 11 -52.99 17.23 -41.45
CA THR A 11 -52.11 18.09 -40.61
C THR A 11 -52.76 19.49 -40.59
N PRO A 12 -52.69 20.37 -39.54
CA PRO A 12 -51.47 20.73 -38.80
C PRO A 12 -51.59 21.13 -37.31
N ALA A 13 -50.41 21.30 -36.71
CA ALA A 13 -49.99 22.29 -35.71
C ALA A 13 -50.93 22.65 -34.54
N ASP A 14 -50.49 22.39 -33.31
CA ASP A 14 -49.87 23.39 -32.41
C ASP A 14 -49.50 22.63 -31.12
N GLY A 15 -48.23 22.53 -30.74
CA GLY A 15 -47.59 23.56 -29.96
C GLY A 15 -47.33 23.05 -28.54
N THR A 16 -46.26 22.28 -28.34
CA THR A 16 -45.53 22.34 -27.07
C THR A 16 -44.04 22.14 -27.35
N ARG A 17 -43.37 23.28 -27.20
CA ARG A 17 -41.95 23.57 -27.30
C ARG A 17 -41.11 22.60 -26.48
N ALA A 18 -40.10 22.03 -27.13
CA ALA A 18 -38.98 21.37 -26.48
C ALA A 18 -38.27 22.36 -25.54
N SER A 19 -38.10 21.96 -24.28
CA SER A 19 -37.12 22.56 -23.38
C SER A 19 -36.12 21.48 -22.98
N ASN A 20 -34.89 21.72 -23.41
CA ASN A 20 -33.72 20.92 -23.15
C ASN A 20 -33.50 20.76 -21.64
N SER A 21 -33.28 19.53 -21.19
CA SER A 21 -32.56 19.28 -19.93
C SER A 21 -31.53 18.21 -20.23
N ALA A 22 -30.39 18.70 -20.71
CA ALA A 22 -29.20 17.92 -20.95
C ALA A 22 -28.71 17.37 -19.61
N ALA A 23 -28.54 16.04 -19.59
CA ALA A 23 -27.77 15.22 -18.67
C ALA A 23 -26.86 16.00 -17.71
N GLU A 24 -27.29 16.12 -16.46
CA GLU A 24 -26.43 16.49 -15.34
C GLU A 24 -25.63 15.25 -14.91
N ILE A 25 -24.59 14.94 -15.68
CA ILE A 25 -23.58 13.96 -15.29
C ILE A 25 -22.72 14.64 -14.23
N ALA A 26 -23.03 14.37 -12.97
CA ALA A 26 -22.15 14.69 -11.85
C ALA A 26 -20.83 13.91 -12.03
N ARG A 27 -19.85 14.55 -12.66
CA ARG A 27 -18.46 14.10 -12.71
C ARG A 27 -17.91 14.20 -11.29
N ALA A 28 -17.83 13.08 -10.59
CA ALA A 28 -16.99 12.98 -9.41
C ALA A 28 -15.53 13.14 -9.83
N THR A 29 -14.95 14.31 -9.59
CA THR A 29 -13.51 14.56 -9.70
C THR A 29 -12.79 13.63 -8.72
N PRO A 30 -11.86 12.77 -9.17
CA PRO A 30 -11.00 12.06 -8.23
C PRO A 30 -10.12 13.11 -7.55
N MET A 31 -10.26 13.27 -6.23
CA MET A 31 -9.26 13.99 -5.45
C MET A 31 -7.98 13.16 -5.53
N ALA A 32 -7.09 13.53 -6.45
CA ALA A 32 -5.70 13.14 -6.37
C ALA A 32 -5.20 13.67 -5.03
N ALA A 33 -4.99 12.77 -4.07
CA ALA A 33 -4.30 13.10 -2.85
C ALA A 33 -2.96 13.70 -3.26
N ILE A 34 -2.79 15.00 -3.03
CA ILE A 34 -1.53 15.69 -3.21
C ILE A 34 -0.64 15.05 -2.15
N VAL A 35 0.20 14.09 -2.57
CA VAL A 35 1.31 13.63 -1.74
C VAL A 35 2.27 14.81 -1.77
N GLU A 36 2.05 15.77 -0.87
CA GLU A 36 2.98 16.86 -0.62
C GLU A 36 4.34 16.22 -0.37
N ASP A 37 5.30 16.49 -1.25
CA ASP A 37 6.66 16.02 -1.09
C ASP A 37 7.15 16.52 0.28
N PRO A 38 7.67 15.63 1.15
CA PRO A 38 8.03 16.02 2.50
C PRO A 38 9.01 17.20 2.44
N PRO A 39 8.86 18.21 3.32
CA PRO A 39 9.64 19.44 3.26
C PRO A 39 11.12 19.16 3.08
N LEU A 40 11.79 19.92 2.21
CA LEU A 40 13.20 19.73 1.87
C LEU A 40 14.08 19.61 3.13
N GLU A 41 13.75 20.38 4.18
CA GLU A 41 14.35 20.32 5.52
C GLU A 41 14.18 18.97 6.21
N LEU A 42 12.99 18.37 6.17
CA LEU A 42 12.74 17.03 6.70
C LEU A 42 13.52 15.98 5.90
N THR A 43 13.54 16.08 4.57
CA THR A 43 14.28 15.19 3.68
C THR A 43 15.80 15.31 3.87
N GLN A 44 16.32 16.53 4.06
CA GLN A 44 17.73 16.81 4.33
C GLN A 44 18.15 16.35 5.73
N ARG A 45 17.33 16.60 6.75
CA ARG A 45 17.54 16.06 8.11
C ARG A 45 17.52 14.53 8.12
N THR A 46 16.63 13.93 7.33
CA THR A 46 16.59 12.47 7.17
C THR A 46 17.85 11.96 6.45
N ARG A 47 18.32 12.64 5.39
CA ARG A 47 19.57 12.32 4.69
C ARG A 47 20.82 12.51 5.55
N ALA A 48 20.87 13.55 6.38
CA ALA A 48 21.94 13.78 7.35
C ALA A 48 21.95 12.67 8.41
N MET A 49 20.77 12.35 8.98
CA MET A 49 20.61 11.22 9.88
C MET A 49 21.11 9.91 9.25
N TYR A 50 20.85 9.65 7.97
CA TYR A 50 21.31 8.45 7.25
C TYR A 50 22.83 8.41 6.96
N ARG A 51 23.50 9.57 6.81
CA ARG A 51 24.95 9.65 6.58
C ARG A 51 25.77 9.38 7.83
N GLU A 52 25.22 9.66 9.00
CA GLU A 52 25.86 9.45 10.31
C GLU A 52 25.71 8.02 10.83
N LEU A 53 24.99 7.11 10.14
CA LEU A 53 24.58 5.77 10.63
C LEU A 53 25.66 4.69 10.66
N LYS A 54 26.96 5.02 10.65
CA LYS A 54 27.98 4.01 10.97
C LYS A 54 28.66 4.15 12.33
N PRO A 55 27.96 4.50 13.44
CA PRO A 55 28.62 4.45 14.74
C PRO A 55 28.63 3.03 15.33
N ARG A 56 27.82 2.08 14.84
CA ARG A 56 27.53 0.82 15.56
C ARG A 56 27.55 -0.41 14.68
N ALA A 57 27.98 -1.52 15.27
CA ALA A 57 27.94 -2.84 14.63
C ALA A 57 26.48 -3.33 14.49
N LEU A 58 26.25 -4.25 13.56
CA LEU A 58 24.97 -4.93 13.44
C LEU A 58 24.71 -5.73 14.73
N TYR A 59 23.50 -5.63 15.29
CA TYR A 59 23.08 -6.27 16.54
C TYR A 59 23.73 -5.72 17.82
N ASP A 60 24.53 -4.66 17.72
CA ASP A 60 25.02 -3.95 18.90
C ASP A 60 23.91 -3.11 19.54
N LEU A 61 23.69 -3.34 20.84
CA LEU A 61 22.70 -2.64 21.67
C LEU A 61 23.30 -1.53 22.53
N SER A 62 24.62 -1.34 22.53
CA SER A 62 25.37 -0.47 23.45
C SER A 62 24.89 0.98 23.54
N GLY A 63 24.13 1.49 22.57
CA GLY A 63 23.53 2.80 22.69
C GLY A 63 22.04 2.86 22.37
N ALA A 64 21.33 1.74 22.48
CA ALA A 64 19.87 1.76 22.58
C ALA A 64 19.49 2.22 24.00
N LYS A 65 18.46 3.06 24.13
CA LYS A 65 17.94 3.51 25.42
C LYS A 65 17.00 2.46 25.97
N SER A 66 17.34 1.88 27.12
CA SER A 66 16.55 0.83 27.80
C SER A 66 16.08 -0.27 26.84
N PRO A 67 16.99 -0.93 26.10
CA PRO A 67 16.60 -1.96 25.15
C PRO A 67 16.04 -3.19 25.87
N GLY A 68 15.19 -3.94 25.18
CA GLY A 68 14.89 -5.32 25.57
C GLY A 68 16.10 -6.25 25.35
N SER A 69 15.85 -7.54 25.40
CA SER A 69 16.85 -8.55 25.06
C SER A 69 17.28 -8.44 23.59
N LEU A 70 18.46 -9.00 23.28
CA LEU A 70 18.97 -9.06 21.92
C LEU A 70 18.02 -9.79 20.97
N GLU A 71 17.37 -10.84 21.46
CA GLU A 71 16.39 -11.62 20.71
C GLU A 71 15.18 -10.76 20.32
N GLU A 72 14.58 -10.07 21.30
CA GLU A 72 13.43 -9.18 21.06
C GLU A 72 13.78 -8.07 20.07
N MET A 73 14.93 -7.41 20.27
CA MET A 73 15.38 -6.33 19.39
C MET A 73 15.65 -6.82 17.96
N THR A 74 16.15 -8.05 17.81
CA THR A 74 16.32 -8.68 16.50
C THR A 74 14.98 -9.03 15.86
N GLY A 75 14.00 -9.47 16.65
CA GLY A 75 12.62 -9.67 16.20
C GLY A 75 11.99 -8.37 15.68
N TYR A 76 12.12 -7.28 16.43
CA TYR A 76 11.66 -5.95 16.00
C TYR A 76 12.40 -5.45 14.76
N PHE A 77 13.68 -5.76 14.62
CA PHE A 77 14.44 -5.42 13.43
C PHE A 77 13.93 -6.11 12.17
N ARG A 78 13.62 -7.41 12.26
CA ARG A 78 13.00 -8.15 11.16
C ARG A 78 11.69 -7.50 10.73
N ARG A 79 10.82 -7.20 11.69
CA ARG A 79 9.53 -6.52 11.50
C ARG A 79 9.68 -5.12 10.87
N PHE A 80 10.57 -4.30 11.41
CA PHE A 80 10.88 -2.96 10.90
C PHE A 80 11.41 -2.95 9.46
N ARG A 81 12.11 -4.00 9.05
CA ARG A 81 12.52 -4.18 7.65
C ARG A 81 11.37 -4.66 6.76
N ALA A 82 10.55 -5.58 7.26
CA ALA A 82 9.38 -6.09 6.55
C ALA A 82 8.39 -4.98 6.19
N LEU A 83 8.21 -3.98 7.06
CA LEU A 83 7.42 -2.76 6.76
C LEU A 83 7.85 -2.01 5.48
N ARG A 84 9.06 -2.24 4.98
CA ARG A 84 9.58 -1.63 3.75
C ARG A 84 9.73 -2.65 2.61
N GLY A 85 9.13 -3.83 2.74
CA GLY A 85 9.27 -4.93 1.79
C GLY A 85 10.69 -5.49 1.70
N LYS A 86 11.51 -5.34 2.74
CA LYS A 86 12.93 -5.77 2.73
C LYS A 86 13.13 -7.01 3.58
N SER A 87 13.61 -8.09 2.98
CA SER A 87 14.02 -9.30 3.70
C SER A 87 15.37 -9.13 4.42
N LEU A 88 15.76 -10.14 5.19
CA LEU A 88 17.13 -10.26 5.74
C LEU A 88 18.05 -11.07 4.82
N THR A 89 17.48 -11.88 3.92
CA THR A 89 18.20 -12.82 3.04
C THR A 89 18.75 -12.11 1.80
N GLY A 90 19.96 -12.46 1.38
CA GLY A 90 20.58 -11.88 0.17
C GLY A 90 20.95 -10.39 0.29
N VAL A 91 20.93 -9.83 1.50
CA VAL A 91 21.26 -8.41 1.75
C VAL A 91 22.68 -8.29 2.27
N SER A 92 23.43 -7.30 1.77
CA SER A 92 24.79 -7.05 2.24
C SER A 92 24.82 -6.67 3.72
N HIS A 93 25.90 -7.08 4.41
CA HIS A 93 26.11 -6.74 5.82
C HIS A 93 26.04 -5.22 6.06
N ASP A 94 26.63 -4.41 5.18
CA ASP A 94 26.58 -2.95 5.28
C ASP A 94 25.15 -2.39 5.26
N ALA A 95 24.30 -2.94 4.39
CA ALA A 95 22.91 -2.51 4.30
C ALA A 95 22.09 -2.94 5.53
N LEU A 96 22.37 -4.12 6.10
CA LEU A 96 21.78 -4.56 7.36
C LEU A 96 22.22 -3.64 8.51
N GLN A 97 23.51 -3.36 8.63
CA GLN A 97 24.07 -2.50 9.67
C GLN A 97 23.49 -1.08 9.62
N ARG A 98 23.40 -0.46 8.44
CA ARG A 98 22.74 0.85 8.28
C ARG A 98 21.27 0.81 8.68
N SER A 99 20.56 -0.26 8.31
CA SER A 99 19.16 -0.43 8.68
C SER A 99 19.00 -0.62 10.18
N TRP A 100 19.93 -1.33 10.83
CA TRP A 100 19.95 -1.53 12.27
C TRP A 100 20.16 -0.20 12.98
N CYS A 101 21.17 0.56 12.58
CA CYS A 101 21.42 1.90 13.13
C CYS A 101 20.20 2.82 12.96
N ALA A 102 19.54 2.80 11.79
CA ALA A 102 18.31 3.57 11.58
C ALA A 102 17.17 3.17 12.54
N MET A 103 17.04 1.87 12.82
CA MET A 103 16.07 1.38 13.80
C MET A 103 16.41 1.89 15.21
N ILE A 104 17.66 1.78 15.63
CA ILE A 104 18.09 2.23 16.97
C ILE A 104 17.95 3.75 17.14
N VAL A 105 18.23 4.54 16.10
CA VAL A 105 17.98 5.99 16.13
C VAL A 105 16.49 6.30 16.34
N ARG A 106 15.60 5.61 15.62
CA ARG A 106 14.15 5.77 15.81
C ARG A 106 13.70 5.31 17.19
N TRP A 107 14.18 4.16 17.66
CA TRP A 107 13.93 3.64 19.01
C TRP A 107 14.26 4.69 20.07
N ASN A 108 15.49 5.22 20.02
CA ASN A 108 15.98 6.23 20.96
C ASN A 108 15.22 7.54 20.90
N ARG A 109 14.77 7.94 19.71
CA ARG A 109 13.95 9.14 19.51
C ARG A 109 12.58 8.96 20.16
N MET A 110 11.91 7.85 19.90
CA MET A 110 10.60 7.58 20.47
C MET A 110 10.66 7.46 21.99
N HIS A 111 11.70 6.81 22.53
CA HIS A 111 11.95 6.78 23.97
C HIS A 111 12.11 8.19 24.56
N GLN A 112 12.75 9.13 23.86
CA GLN A 112 12.88 10.53 24.32
C GLN A 112 11.56 11.28 24.28
N GLU A 113 10.73 11.00 23.27
CA GLU A 113 9.41 11.60 23.08
C GLU A 113 8.34 10.93 23.98
N GLY A 114 8.71 10.01 24.88
CA GLY A 114 7.77 9.27 25.72
C GLY A 114 6.84 8.31 24.94
N SER A 115 7.15 8.06 23.67
CA SER A 115 6.38 7.21 22.77
C SER A 115 6.94 5.79 22.74
N ASN A 116 6.10 4.81 22.37
CA ASN A 116 6.48 3.40 22.35
C ASN A 116 6.78 2.92 20.91
N PHE A 117 8.02 2.51 20.65
CA PHE A 117 8.44 2.01 19.34
C PHE A 117 7.66 0.76 18.90
N VAL A 118 7.40 -0.17 19.81
CA VAL A 118 6.72 -1.43 19.52
C VAL A 118 5.25 -1.17 19.18
N ALA A 119 4.57 -0.30 19.92
CA ALA A 119 3.20 0.11 19.62
C ALA A 119 3.10 0.78 18.25
N TRP A 120 4.03 1.70 17.93
CA TRP A 120 4.12 2.31 16.61
C TRP A 120 4.39 1.29 15.50
N LEU A 121 5.25 0.30 15.75
CA LEU A 121 5.56 -0.75 14.80
C LEU A 121 4.31 -1.60 14.50
N THR A 122 3.59 -2.03 15.54
CA THR A 122 2.35 -2.80 15.40
C THR A 122 1.29 -2.01 14.63
N SER A 123 1.05 -0.74 14.97
CA SER A 123 0.09 0.10 14.24
C SER A 123 0.48 0.28 12.77
N ARG A 124 1.77 0.44 12.47
CA ARG A 124 2.25 0.49 11.09
C ARG A 124 2.04 -0.82 10.34
N GLU A 125 2.22 -1.96 11.00
CA GLU A 125 1.99 -3.27 10.39
C GLU A 125 0.52 -3.50 10.09
N GLU A 126 -0.37 -3.06 10.99
CA GLU A 126 -1.82 -3.09 10.76
C GLU A 126 -2.21 -2.23 9.55
N VAL A 127 -1.77 -0.98 9.51
CA VAL A 127 -2.01 -0.08 8.36
C VAL A 127 -1.46 -0.67 7.06
N VAL A 128 -0.27 -1.27 7.09
CA VAL A 128 0.28 -1.95 5.91
C VAL A 128 -0.55 -3.18 5.56
N GLY A 129 -1.01 -3.95 6.54
CA GLY A 129 -1.87 -5.11 6.33
C GLY A 129 -3.21 -4.74 5.70
N GLU A 130 -3.91 -3.75 6.25
CA GLU A 130 -5.22 -3.27 5.78
C GLU A 130 -5.16 -2.66 4.38
N HIS A 131 -4.11 -1.87 4.09
CA HIS A 131 -3.96 -1.22 2.79
C HIS A 131 -3.11 -2.03 1.81
N SER A 132 -2.63 -3.21 2.19
CA SER A 132 -1.90 -4.05 1.26
C SER A 132 -2.88 -4.63 0.25
N LEU A 133 -2.52 -4.54 -1.03
CA LEU A 133 -3.20 -5.28 -2.08
C LEU A 133 -2.89 -6.78 -2.03
N SER A 134 -2.11 -7.27 -1.04
CA SER A 134 -1.75 -8.68 -0.90
C SER A 134 -2.96 -9.61 -0.86
N GLU A 135 -4.01 -9.27 -0.10
CA GLU A 135 -5.21 -10.13 -0.03
C GLU A 135 -5.97 -10.11 -1.36
N LEU A 136 -6.20 -8.92 -1.93
CA LEU A 136 -6.85 -8.80 -3.24
C LEU A 136 -6.06 -9.56 -4.31
N ARG A 137 -4.73 -9.44 -4.30
CA ARG A 137 -3.80 -10.13 -5.19
C ARG A 137 -3.91 -11.65 -5.03
N ALA A 138 -3.99 -12.16 -3.80
CA ALA A 138 -4.18 -13.59 -3.55
C ALA A 138 -5.53 -14.09 -4.08
N ARG A 139 -6.63 -13.32 -3.87
CA ARG A 139 -7.96 -13.66 -4.42
C ARG A 139 -7.98 -13.63 -5.94
N VAL A 140 -7.41 -12.59 -6.56
CA VAL A 140 -7.32 -12.50 -8.03
C VAL A 140 -6.49 -13.65 -8.59
N CYS A 141 -5.38 -14.00 -7.95
CA CYS A 141 -4.58 -15.17 -8.32
C CYS A 141 -5.39 -16.47 -8.26
N LYS A 142 -6.13 -16.67 -7.16
CA LYS A 142 -6.99 -17.85 -6.99
C LYS A 142 -8.08 -17.92 -8.05
N ASN A 143 -8.79 -16.82 -8.29
CA ASN A 143 -9.87 -16.77 -9.29
C ASN A 143 -9.34 -17.02 -10.70
N ALA A 144 -8.16 -16.49 -11.04
CA ALA A 144 -7.51 -16.74 -12.32
C ALA A 144 -7.16 -18.21 -12.48
N TRP A 145 -6.57 -18.83 -11.45
CA TRP A 145 -6.28 -20.27 -11.44
C TRP A 145 -7.54 -21.13 -11.62
N GLU A 146 -8.61 -20.84 -10.87
CA GLU A 146 -9.89 -21.54 -10.98
C GLU A 146 -10.56 -21.37 -12.36
N SER A 147 -10.20 -20.31 -13.10
CA SER A 147 -10.71 -20.03 -14.45
C SER A 147 -9.74 -20.46 -15.56
N ASP A 148 -8.72 -21.26 -15.23
CA ASP A 148 -7.69 -21.73 -16.17
C ASP A 148 -6.96 -20.56 -16.89
N HIS A 149 -6.61 -19.52 -16.11
CA HIS A 149 -5.91 -18.33 -16.57
C HIS A 149 -4.62 -18.09 -15.79
N ASP A 150 -3.55 -17.80 -16.52
CA ASP A 150 -2.30 -17.34 -15.94
C ASP A 150 -2.41 -15.91 -15.42
N CYS A 151 -1.97 -15.70 -14.18
CA CYS A 151 -1.85 -14.36 -13.60
C CYS A 151 -0.38 -14.02 -13.30
N TYR A 152 -0.09 -12.73 -13.16
CA TYR A 152 1.27 -12.26 -12.86
C TYR A 152 1.88 -12.93 -11.63
N VAL A 153 1.08 -13.20 -10.58
CA VAL A 153 1.55 -13.88 -9.35
C VAL A 153 2.10 -15.26 -9.68
N HIS A 154 1.36 -16.05 -10.45
CA HIS A 154 1.76 -17.40 -10.82
C HIS A 154 3.01 -17.40 -11.71
N VAL A 155 3.03 -16.53 -12.74
CA VAL A 155 4.10 -16.50 -13.74
C VAL A 155 5.41 -15.86 -13.23
N ARG A 156 5.34 -14.87 -12.34
CA ARG A 156 6.51 -14.07 -11.92
C ARG A 156 6.93 -14.25 -10.47
N GLU A 157 5.99 -14.48 -9.56
CA GLU A 157 6.28 -14.55 -8.13
C GLU A 157 6.30 -15.98 -7.59
N GLY A 158 5.58 -16.89 -8.25
CA GLY A 158 5.33 -18.25 -7.78
C GLY A 158 4.21 -18.25 -6.73
N CYS A 159 3.18 -19.07 -6.94
CA CYS A 159 2.04 -19.20 -6.02
C CYS A 159 1.95 -20.62 -5.47
N THR A 160 2.40 -20.83 -4.24
CA THR A 160 2.44 -22.17 -3.60
C THR A 160 1.07 -22.73 -3.24
N SER A 161 0.05 -21.86 -3.08
CA SER A 161 -1.30 -22.29 -2.67
C SER A 161 -2.14 -22.83 -3.84
N CYS A 162 -1.90 -22.36 -5.07
CA CYS A 162 -2.64 -22.79 -6.25
C CYS A 162 -2.11 -24.14 -6.78
N GLU A 163 -0.82 -24.41 -6.65
CA GLU A 163 -0.19 -25.69 -7.02
C GLU A 163 -0.62 -26.86 -6.13
N SER A 164 -1.13 -26.58 -4.93
CA SER A 164 -1.48 -27.61 -3.94
C SER A 164 -2.94 -28.10 -4.04
N SER A 165 -3.69 -27.66 -5.04
CA SER A 165 -5.09 -28.06 -5.24
C SER A 165 -5.19 -29.18 -6.28
N GLU A 166 -4.71 -30.39 -5.91
CA GLU A 166 -5.05 -31.67 -6.56
C GLU A 166 -5.93 -32.51 -5.65
#